data_AF-A0A3C0CUC0-F1
#
_entry.id   AF-A0A3C0CUC0-F1
#
_cell.length_a   1.000
_cell.length_b   1.000
_cell.length_c   1.000
_cell.angle_alpha   90.00
_cell.angle_beta   90.00
_cell.angle_gamma   90.00
#
_symmetry.space_group_name_H-M   'P 1'
#
loop_
_entity.id
_entity.type
_entity.pdbx_description
1 polymer ?
#
loop_
_entity_poly.entity_id
_entity_poly.type
_entity_poly.pdbx_seq_one_letter_code
_entity_poly.pdbx_strand_id
1 'polypeptide(L)'
;EEIRACFKILPNAEITTEANPGTVTAGSLAHLHRAGFNRISLGVQSLFDNELKRLGRIHTPKEAVRAFKDARSAGFTNINVDLMYGIPEETMDSWRSTLVRVLELEPEHISLYSLSVEEGTPFFQMYNSG
;
A
#
# COMPACT_ATOMS: atom_id res chain seq x y z
N GLU A 1 -8.20 -4.21 -22.07
CA GLU A 1 -8.46 -4.58 -23.49
C GLU A 1 -7.21 -4.60 -24.36
N GLU A 2 -6.50 -3.48 -24.58
CA GLU A 2 -5.35 -3.44 -25.51
C GLU A 2 -4.27 -4.50 -25.23
N ILE A 3 -3.87 -4.67 -23.96
CA ILE A 3 -2.90 -5.72 -23.57
C ILE A 3 -3.39 -7.11 -23.99
N ARG A 4 -4.68 -7.42 -23.79
CA ARG A 4 -5.25 -8.74 -24.15
C ARG A 4 -5.38 -8.93 -25.66
N ALA A 5 -5.45 -7.84 -26.43
CA ALA A 5 -5.45 -7.88 -27.89
C ALA A 5 -4.05 -8.14 -28.47
N CYS A 6 -3.01 -7.65 -27.81
CA CYS A 6 -1.61 -7.79 -28.26
C CYS A 6 -0.90 -9.03 -27.70
N PHE A 7 -1.33 -9.53 -26.53
CA PHE A 7 -0.65 -10.60 -25.81
C PHE A 7 -1.61 -11.70 -25.35
N LYS A 8 -1.18 -12.96 -25.50
CA LYS A 8 -1.86 -14.10 -24.90
C LYS A 8 -1.53 -14.15 -23.40
N ILE A 9 -2.51 -13.78 -22.58
CA ILE A 9 -2.41 -13.92 -21.12
C ILE A 9 -2.88 -15.33 -20.72
N LEU A 10 -2.08 -16.03 -19.91
CA LEU A 10 -2.44 -17.36 -19.43
C LEU A 10 -3.66 -17.29 -18.50
N PRO A 11 -4.54 -18.32 -18.47
CA PRO A 11 -5.75 -18.31 -17.64
C PRO A 11 -5.48 -18.12 -16.14
N ASN A 12 -4.30 -18.53 -15.67
CA ASN A 12 -3.86 -18.48 -14.28
C ASN A 12 -2.72 -17.47 -14.05
N ALA A 13 -2.51 -16.53 -14.97
CA ALA A 13 -1.50 -15.50 -14.78
C ALA A 13 -1.84 -14.62 -13.57
N GLU A 14 -0.81 -14.28 -12.79
CA GLU A 14 -0.92 -13.21 -11.81
C GLU A 14 -0.98 -11.87 -12.55
N ILE A 15 -2.00 -11.07 -12.26
CA ILE A 15 -2.19 -9.72 -12.79
C ILE A 15 -2.26 -8.80 -11.59
N THR A 16 -1.15 -8.12 -11.32
CA THR A 16 -0.95 -7.30 -10.11
C THR A 16 -1.05 -5.81 -10.40
N THR A 17 -1.47 -5.05 -9.40
CA THR A 17 -1.41 -3.59 -9.41
C THR A 17 -0.95 -3.06 -8.06
N GLU A 18 -0.39 -1.84 -8.04
CA GLU A 18 -0.05 -1.12 -6.82
C GLU A 18 -1.03 0.03 -6.61
N ALA A 19 -1.35 0.31 -5.35
CA ALA A 19 -2.34 1.31 -5.00
C ALA A 19 -1.94 2.10 -3.75
N ASN A 20 -2.19 3.40 -3.81
CA ASN A 20 -2.12 4.28 -2.67
C ASN A 20 -3.51 4.31 -2.00
N PRO A 21 -3.62 4.04 -0.68
CA PRO A 21 -4.89 4.13 0.04
C PRO A 21 -5.63 5.46 -0.13
N GLY A 22 -4.91 6.57 -0.32
CA GLY A 22 -5.50 7.89 -0.50
C GLY A 22 -6.09 8.18 -1.88
N THR A 23 -5.91 7.29 -2.86
CA THR A 23 -6.43 7.49 -4.23
C THR A 23 -7.41 6.42 -4.68
N VAL A 24 -7.46 5.28 -3.98
CA VAL A 24 -8.40 4.20 -4.31
C VAL A 24 -9.78 4.44 -3.69
N THR A 25 -10.80 3.95 -4.39
CA THR A 25 -12.17 3.91 -3.90
C THR A 25 -12.69 2.48 -4.06
N ALA A 26 -13.73 2.11 -3.31
CA ALA A 26 -14.39 0.81 -3.51
C ALA A 26 -14.81 0.58 -4.98
N GLY A 27 -15.23 1.64 -5.68
CA GLY A 27 -15.59 1.58 -7.09
C GLY A 27 -14.41 1.30 -8.02
N SER A 28 -13.26 1.94 -7.79
CA SER A 28 -12.06 1.70 -8.60
C SER A 28 -11.47 0.31 -8.34
N LEU A 29 -11.51 -0.17 -7.10
CA LEU A 29 -11.08 -1.52 -6.73
C LEU A 29 -11.97 -2.60 -7.39
N ALA A 30 -13.30 -2.44 -7.33
CA ALA A 30 -14.23 -3.33 -8.02
C ALA A 30 -14.08 -3.28 -9.55
N HIS A 31 -13.70 -2.13 -10.11
CA HIS A 31 -13.39 -2.02 -11.53
C HIS A 31 -12.11 -2.78 -11.89
N LEU A 32 -11.03 -2.62 -11.12
CA LEU A 32 -9.77 -3.35 -11.32
C LEU A 32 -9.97 -4.86 -11.23
N HIS A 33 -10.66 -5.34 -10.19
CA HIS A 33 -10.94 -6.77 -10.04
C HIS A 33 -11.73 -7.32 -11.25
N ARG A 34 -12.77 -6.61 -11.72
CA ARG A 34 -13.52 -6.99 -12.93
C ARG A 34 -12.68 -6.97 -14.21
N ALA A 35 -11.66 -6.12 -14.30
CA ALA A 35 -10.73 -6.10 -15.42
C ALA A 35 -9.76 -7.30 -15.41
N GLY A 36 -9.75 -8.07 -14.33
CA GLY A 36 -8.99 -9.31 -14.16
C GLY A 36 -7.73 -9.16 -13.30
N PHE A 37 -7.54 -8.03 -12.61
CA PHE A 37 -6.49 -7.93 -11.59
C PHE A 37 -6.83 -8.83 -10.42
N ASN A 38 -5.90 -9.69 -10.03
CA ASN A 38 -6.08 -10.72 -8.99
C ASN A 38 -5.09 -10.59 -7.83
N ARG A 39 -4.12 -9.67 -7.93
CA ARG A 39 -3.23 -9.27 -6.83
C ARG A 39 -3.18 -7.75 -6.70
N ILE A 40 -3.08 -7.25 -5.48
CA ILE A 40 -2.91 -5.82 -5.20
C ILE A 40 -1.87 -5.58 -4.10
N SER A 41 -1.01 -4.59 -4.31
CA SER A 41 -0.08 -4.07 -3.30
C SER A 41 -0.60 -2.74 -2.76
N LEU A 42 -0.86 -2.67 -1.46
CA LEU A 42 -1.28 -1.44 -0.80
C LEU A 42 -0.09 -0.81 -0.09
N GLY A 43 0.26 0.39 -0.54
CA GLY A 43 1.22 1.22 0.15
C GLY A 43 0.63 1.81 1.43
N VAL A 44 0.69 1.08 2.54
CA VAL A 44 0.20 1.54 3.86
C VAL A 44 1.26 2.33 4.63
N GLN A 45 2.51 1.88 4.56
CA GLN A 45 3.73 2.41 5.21
C GLN A 45 3.69 2.42 6.74
N SER A 46 2.74 3.13 7.34
CA SER A 46 2.55 3.26 8.79
C SER A 46 1.07 3.36 9.13
N LEU A 47 0.71 3.03 10.37
CA LEU A 47 -0.62 3.28 10.94
C LEU A 47 -0.64 4.40 12.00
N PHE A 48 0.31 5.34 11.90
CA PHE A 48 0.42 6.55 12.71
C PHE A 48 0.44 7.81 11.83
N ASP A 49 -0.40 8.80 12.17
CA ASP A 49 -0.57 10.01 11.36
C ASP A 49 0.69 10.88 11.27
N ASN A 50 1.49 10.98 12.33
CA ASN A 50 2.74 11.75 12.32
C ASN A 50 3.77 11.12 11.37
N GLU A 51 3.95 9.81 11.42
CA GLU A 51 4.85 9.06 10.55
C GLU A 51 4.43 9.17 9.07
N LEU A 52 3.13 9.03 8.78
CA LEU A 52 2.59 9.21 7.43
C LEU A 52 2.81 10.62 6.88
N LYS A 53 2.61 11.66 7.71
CA LYS A 53 2.91 13.05 7.34
C LYS A 53 4.39 13.25 7.06
N ARG A 54 5.28 12.67 7.88
CA ARG A 54 6.73 12.70 7.64
C ARG A 54 7.09 12.03 6.32
N LEU A 55 6.37 11.00 5.90
CA LEU A 55 6.51 10.35 4.58
C LEU A 55 5.83 11.11 3.42
N GLY A 56 5.18 12.25 3.67
CA GLY A 56 4.43 12.99 2.65
C GLY A 56 3.21 12.22 2.13
N ARG A 57 2.69 11.26 2.90
CA ARG A 57 1.52 10.47 2.52
C ARG A 57 0.25 11.30 2.65
N ILE A 58 -0.64 11.11 1.68
CA ILE A 58 -1.91 11.83 1.56
C ILE A 58 -3.08 11.11 2.24
N HIS A 59 -2.84 9.92 2.80
CA HIS A 59 -3.84 9.12 3.51
C HIS A 59 -3.58 9.08 5.01
N THR A 60 -4.64 8.82 5.75
CA THR A 60 -4.63 8.54 7.19
C THR A 60 -4.55 7.04 7.47
N PRO A 61 -4.21 6.61 8.70
CA PRO A 61 -4.26 5.21 9.09
C PRO A 61 -5.65 4.57 8.91
N LYS A 62 -6.71 5.37 9.10
CA LYS A 62 -8.09 4.92 8.92
C LYS A 62 -8.38 4.63 7.45
N GLU A 63 -7.90 5.47 6.54
CA GLU A 63 -8.04 5.27 5.10
C GLU A 63 -7.21 4.09 4.61
N ALA A 64 -6.01 3.86 5.17
CA ALA A 64 -5.23 2.66 4.91
C ALA A 64 -5.99 1.37 5.25
N VAL A 65 -6.55 1.29 6.47
CA VAL A 65 -7.37 0.15 6.90
C VAL A 65 -8.64 0.00 6.05
N ARG A 66 -9.27 1.13 5.68
CA ARG A 66 -10.45 1.14 4.81
C ARG A 66 -10.11 0.58 3.42
N ALA A 67 -9.03 1.04 2.81
CA ALA A 67 -8.59 0.60 1.48
C ALA A 67 -8.32 -0.91 1.45
N PHE A 68 -7.70 -1.47 2.50
CA PHE A 68 -7.52 -2.91 2.63
C PHE A 68 -8.86 -3.67 2.64
N LYS A 69 -9.80 -3.24 3.49
CA LYS A 69 -11.13 -3.87 3.61
C LYS A 69 -11.94 -3.74 2.33
N ASP A 70 -11.85 -2.60 1.66
CA ASP A 70 -12.52 -2.35 0.39
C ASP A 70 -11.90 -3.23 -0.72
N ALA A 71 -10.57 -3.44 -0.73
CA ALA A 71 -9.91 -4.35 -1.67
C ALA A 71 -10.34 -5.80 -1.46
N ARG A 72 -10.36 -6.27 -0.20
CA ARG A 72 -10.88 -7.59 0.13
C ARG A 72 -12.34 -7.75 -0.31
N SER A 73 -13.16 -6.74 -0.04
CA SER A 73 -14.58 -6.73 -0.42
C SER A 73 -14.80 -6.68 -1.93
N ALA A 74 -13.86 -6.11 -2.70
CA ALA A 74 -13.89 -6.11 -4.15
C ALA A 74 -13.59 -7.47 -4.78
N GLY A 75 -13.05 -8.42 -4.00
CA GLY A 75 -12.74 -9.78 -4.43
C GLY A 75 -11.25 -10.11 -4.52
N PHE A 76 -10.35 -9.17 -4.19
CA PHE A 76 -8.92 -9.47 -4.12
C PHE A 76 -8.66 -10.49 -3.00
N THR A 77 -8.04 -11.61 -3.36
CA THR A 77 -7.65 -12.69 -2.43
C THR A 77 -6.15 -12.76 -2.21
N ASN A 78 -5.36 -11.97 -2.94
CA ASN A 78 -3.92 -11.84 -2.78
C ASN A 78 -3.58 -10.36 -2.59
N ILE A 79 -3.51 -9.93 -1.33
CA ILE A 79 -3.28 -8.55 -0.92
C ILE A 79 -1.94 -8.47 -0.20
N ASN A 80 -1.03 -7.69 -0.77
CA ASN A 80 0.20 -7.27 -0.10
C ASN A 80 0.00 -5.94 0.63
N VAL A 81 0.65 -5.79 1.78
CA VAL A 81 0.76 -4.53 2.50
C VAL A 81 2.23 -4.12 2.58
N ASP A 82 2.57 -2.98 1.99
CA ASP A 82 3.92 -2.41 2.08
C ASP A 82 4.03 -1.55 3.34
N LEU A 83 4.98 -1.88 4.22
CA LEU A 83 5.32 -1.15 5.43
C LEU A 83 6.72 -0.56 5.33
N MET A 84 6.93 0.58 5.97
CA MET A 84 8.24 1.22 6.09
C MET A 84 8.64 1.31 7.56
N TYR A 85 9.92 1.14 7.84
CA TYR A 85 10.52 1.34 9.17
C TYR A 85 11.77 2.23 9.07
N GLY A 86 12.20 2.79 10.20
CA GLY A 86 13.23 3.82 10.26
C GLY A 86 12.69 5.20 9.88
N ILE A 87 11.39 5.44 10.05
CA ILE A 87 10.76 6.74 9.73
C ILE A 87 11.17 7.77 10.81
N PRO A 88 11.38 9.06 10.47
CA PRO A 88 11.65 10.09 11.47
C PRO A 88 10.58 10.11 12.55
N GLU A 89 11.01 10.11 13.81
CA GLU A 89 10.15 10.05 15.02
C GLU A 89 9.41 8.73 15.24
N GLU A 90 9.65 7.70 14.43
CA GLU A 90 9.16 6.35 14.70
C GLU A 90 9.82 5.80 15.97
N THR A 91 9.01 5.15 16.78
CA THR A 91 9.45 4.44 17.98
C THR A 91 9.29 2.95 17.78
N MET A 92 10.01 2.15 18.57
CA MET A 92 9.79 0.69 18.54
C MET A 92 8.35 0.30 18.90
N ASP A 93 7.69 1.08 19.75
CA ASP A 93 6.29 0.85 20.15
C ASP A 93 5.32 1.18 19.01
N SER A 94 5.52 2.31 18.31
CA SER A 94 4.69 2.66 17.15
C SER A 94 4.90 1.69 15.99
N TRP A 95 6.15 1.29 15.70
CA TRP A 95 6.46 0.25 14.73
C TRP A 95 5.76 -1.08 15.06
N ARG A 96 5.91 -1.56 16.30
CA ARG A 96 5.28 -2.80 16.76
C ARG A 96 3.75 -2.72 16.66
N SER A 97 3.16 -1.59 17.03
CA SER A 97 1.72 -1.36 16.95
C SER A 97 1.22 -1.39 15.51
N THR A 98 1.94 -0.75 14.58
CA THR A 98 1.66 -0.82 13.13
C THR A 98 1.67 -2.28 12.65
N LEU A 99 2.74 -3.02 12.96
CA LEU A 99 2.88 -4.42 12.52
C LEU A 99 1.75 -5.30 13.05
N VAL A 100 1.44 -5.23 14.36
CA VAL A 100 0.36 -6.01 14.98
C VAL A 100 -0.99 -5.71 14.31
N ARG A 101 -1.32 -4.43 14.13
CA ARG A 101 -2.59 -4.01 13.53
C ARG A 101 -2.71 -4.39 12.06
N VAL A 102 -1.60 -4.46 11.33
CA VAL A 102 -1.61 -4.98 9.94
C VAL A 102 -1.77 -6.50 9.92
N LEU A 103 -1.14 -7.23 10.83
CA LEU A 103 -1.34 -8.69 10.94
C LEU A 103 -2.80 -9.05 11.26
N GLU A 104 -3.49 -8.24 12.06
CA GLU A 104 -4.93 -8.38 12.34
C GLU A 104 -5.82 -8.21 11.10
N LEU A 105 -5.31 -7.61 10.02
CA LEU A 105 -6.02 -7.54 8.73
C LEU A 105 -5.90 -8.83 7.91
N GLU A 106 -5.02 -9.75 8.31
CA GLU A 106 -4.74 -11.01 7.63
C GLU A 106 -4.38 -10.80 6.14
N PRO A 107 -3.35 -10.00 5.82
CA PRO A 107 -2.85 -9.90 4.44
C PRO A 107 -2.15 -11.20 4.02
N GLU A 108 -2.17 -11.49 2.72
CA GLU A 108 -1.43 -12.64 2.17
C GLU A 108 0.08 -12.40 2.13
N HIS A 109 0.51 -11.14 2.07
CA HIS A 109 1.91 -10.76 2.05
C HIS A 109 2.14 -9.43 2.78
N ILE A 110 3.32 -9.29 3.40
CA ILE A 110 3.80 -8.02 3.97
C ILE A 110 5.22 -7.79 3.45
N SER A 111 5.44 -6.64 2.83
CA SER A 111 6.78 -6.19 2.44
C SER A 111 7.27 -5.14 3.43
N LEU A 112 8.52 -5.27 3.88
CA LEU A 112 9.13 -4.34 4.83
C LEU A 112 10.29 -3.59 4.16
N TYR A 113 10.26 -2.26 4.21
CA TYR A 113 11.31 -1.42 3.64
C TYR A 113 11.94 -0.53 4.71
N SER A 114 13.27 -0.55 4.80
CA SER A 114 13.99 0.49 5.53
C SER A 114 13.84 1.79 4.76
N LEU A 115 13.50 2.88 5.46
CA LEU A 115 13.55 4.20 4.86
C LEU A 115 15.01 4.53 4.48
N SER A 116 15.24 4.73 3.18
CA SER A 116 16.49 5.26 2.63
C SER A 116 16.21 6.66 2.07
N VAL A 117 17.07 7.62 2.41
CA VAL A 117 16.96 8.99 1.92
C VAL A 117 17.90 9.16 0.72
N GLU A 118 17.32 9.21 -0.47
CA GLU A 118 18.06 9.32 -1.73
C GLU A 118 18.10 10.77 -2.22
N GLU A 119 19.30 11.27 -2.55
CA GLU A 119 19.49 12.62 -3.09
C GLU A 119 18.65 12.85 -4.36
N GLY A 120 18.08 14.05 -4.49
CA GLY A 120 17.25 14.42 -5.63
C GLY A 120 15.78 13.96 -5.56
N THR A 121 15.38 13.26 -4.50
CA THR A 121 13.97 12.92 -4.28
C THR A 121 13.20 14.05 -3.59
N PRO A 122 11.87 14.17 -3.80
CA PRO A 122 11.03 15.10 -3.02
C PRO A 122 11.14 14.85 -1.51
N PHE A 123 11.30 13.58 -1.11
CA PHE A 123 11.50 13.21 0.28
C PHE A 123 12.83 13.75 0.83
N PHE A 124 13.93 13.69 0.08
CA PHE A 124 15.21 14.30 0.49
C PHE A 124 15.10 15.82 0.72
N GLN A 125 14.35 16.52 -0.14
CA GLN A 125 14.11 17.95 0.05
C GLN A 125 13.31 18.23 1.32
N MET A 126 12.23 17.46 1.55
CA MET A 126 11.39 17.57 2.74
C MET A 126 12.16 17.21 4.03
N TYR A 127 12.96 16.16 3.99
CA TYR A 127 13.79 15.71 5.12
C TYR A 127 14.81 16.77 5.54
N ASN A 128 15.43 17.44 4.57
CA ASN A 128 16.42 18.49 4.84
C ASN A 128 15.80 19.82 5.28
N SER A 129 14.50 20.05 5.05
CA SER A 129 13.81 21.27 5.47
C SER A 129 13.31 21.28 6.91
N GLY A 130 13.41 20.15 7.63
CA GLY A 130 12.86 19.95 9.00
C GLY A 130 11.40 19.49 9.02
#